data_AF-A0AAC9XZF9-F1
#
_entry.id   AF-A0AAC9XZF9-F1
#
_cell.length_a   1.000
_cell.length_b   1.000
_cell.length_c   1.000
_cell.angle_alpha   90.00
_cell.angle_beta   90.00
_cell.angle_gamma   90.00
#
_symmetry.space_group_name_H-M   'P 1'
#
loop_
_entity.id
_entity.type
_entity.pdbx_description
1 polymer ?
#
loop_
_entity_poly.entity_id
_entity_poly.type
_entity_poly.pdbx_seq_one_letter_code
_entity_poly.pdbx_strand_id
1 'polypeptide(L)'
;MMKQIRKDFNQVTLIAIMWLTTVTILMRGESLATWRLVSLGVLIGVVFGVIYPYLWRYSTFGAPWNVVISTISNIGFQMVALRLYSTTLFDVVSPYLLGTSLLTFVMHVIIFYYYTRYQNKRLVNELNQNRK
;
A
#
# COMPACT_ATOMS: atom_id res chain seq x y z
N MET A 1 10.82 15.39 2.42
CA MET A 1 10.56 13.95 2.65
C MET A 1 9.76 13.69 3.93
N MET A 2 10.36 13.78 5.13
CA MET A 2 9.68 13.40 6.40
C MET A 2 8.36 14.12 6.68
N LYS A 3 8.27 15.44 6.42
CA LYS A 3 7.01 16.19 6.59
C LYS A 3 5.89 15.67 5.68
N GLN A 4 6.23 15.30 4.44
CA GLN A 4 5.26 14.77 3.48
C GLN A 4 4.83 13.36 3.85
N ILE A 5 5.76 12.46 4.19
CA ILE A 5 5.44 11.10 4.64
C ILE A 5 4.58 11.13 5.90
N ARG A 6 4.87 12.02 6.86
CA ARG A 6 4.02 12.18 8.05
C ARG A 6 2.60 12.64 7.71
N LYS A 7 2.47 13.57 6.75
CA LYS A 7 1.17 14.01 6.25
C LYS A 7 0.42 12.87 5.56
N ASP A 8 1.08 12.16 4.64
CA ASP A 8 0.52 11.05 3.88
C ASP A 8 0.07 9.92 4.83
N PHE A 9 0.90 9.55 5.82
CA PHE A 9 0.55 8.61 6.88
C PHE A 9 -0.72 9.01 7.63
N ASN A 10 -0.75 10.22 8.19
CA ASN A 10 -1.90 10.71 8.96
C ASN A 10 -3.18 10.71 8.11
N GLN A 11 -3.10 11.20 6.88
CA GLN A 11 -4.24 11.29 5.97
C GLN A 11 -4.77 9.90 5.62
N VAL A 12 -3.89 8.98 5.22
CA VAL A 12 -4.27 7.62 4.84
C VAL A 12 -4.85 6.86 6.03
N THR A 13 -4.23 6.93 7.21
CA THR A 13 -4.74 6.27 8.42
C THR A 13 -6.12 6.77 8.80
N LEU A 14 -6.35 8.09 8.81
CA LEU A 14 -7.66 8.64 9.18
C LEU A 14 -8.74 8.26 8.16
N ILE A 15 -8.44 8.35 6.87
CA ILE A 15 -9.37 7.93 5.81
C ILE A 15 -9.70 6.43 5.96
N ALA A 16 -8.69 5.59 6.23
CA ALA A 16 -8.89 4.16 6.42
C ALA A 16 -9.79 3.85 7.63
N ILE A 17 -9.57 4.51 8.77
CA ILE A 17 -10.40 4.38 9.97
C ILE A 17 -11.85 4.79 9.67
N MET A 18 -12.06 5.94 9.02
CA MET A 18 -13.40 6.41 8.65
C MET A 18 -14.10 5.45 7.69
N TRP A 19 -13.37 4.95 6.69
CA TRP A 19 -13.89 4.00 5.72
C TRP A 19 -14.29 2.68 6.37
N LEU A 20 -13.40 2.08 7.16
CA LEU A 20 -13.68 0.83 7.87
C LEU A 20 -14.85 0.98 8.85
N THR A 21 -14.92 2.10 9.57
CA THR A 21 -16.06 2.40 10.45
C THR A 21 -17.36 2.42 9.65
N THR A 22 -17.39 3.15 8.53
CA THR A 22 -18.56 3.22 7.64
C THR A 22 -18.99 1.85 7.14
N VAL A 23 -18.04 1.04 6.64
CA VAL A 23 -18.30 -0.31 6.14
C VAL A 23 -18.88 -1.21 7.23
N THR A 24 -18.31 -1.19 8.44
CA THR A 24 -18.80 -2.03 9.55
C THR A 24 -20.22 -1.65 9.98
N ILE A 25 -20.54 -0.36 10.03
CA ILE A 25 -21.89 0.12 10.39
C ILE A 25 -22.90 -0.29 9.31
N LEU A 26 -22.57 -0.12 8.03
CA LEU A 26 -23.47 -0.44 6.92
C LEU A 26 -23.77 -1.93 6.79
N MET A 27 -22.81 -2.81 7.12
CA MET A 27 -22.96 -4.25 6.99
C MET A 27 -23.79 -4.91 8.10
N ARG A 28 -24.42 -4.14 9.01
CA ARG A 28 -25.24 -4.61 10.15
C ARG A 28 -24.53 -5.63 11.06
N GLY A 29 -23.23 -5.81 10.90
CA GLY A 29 -22.40 -6.70 11.69
C GLY A 29 -21.88 -6.00 12.94
N GLU A 30 -21.58 -6.77 13.97
CA GLU A 30 -20.99 -6.25 15.20
C GLU A 30 -19.86 -5.26 14.93
N SER A 31 -19.84 -4.17 15.70
CA SER A 31 -18.78 -3.17 15.64
C SER A 31 -17.43 -3.85 15.84
N LEU A 32 -16.51 -3.68 14.89
CA LEU A 32 -15.11 -4.08 15.09
C LEU A 32 -14.61 -3.41 16.37
N ALA A 33 -14.05 -4.22 17.28
CA ALA A 33 -13.43 -3.69 18.49
C ALA A 33 -12.48 -2.53 18.13
N THR A 34 -12.57 -1.42 18.86
CA THR A 34 -11.90 -0.16 18.52
C THR A 34 -10.40 -0.34 18.27
N TRP A 35 -9.73 -1.21 19.05
CA TRP A 35 -8.31 -1.49 18.87
C TRP A 35 -7.99 -2.18 17.53
N ARG A 36 -8.85 -3.07 17.03
CA ARG A 36 -8.69 -3.71 15.71
C ARG A 36 -8.84 -2.69 14.59
N LEU A 37 -9.83 -1.81 14.73
CA LEU A 37 -10.09 -0.75 13.75
C LEU A 37 -8.93 0.25 13.68
N VAL A 38 -8.42 0.71 14.83
CA VAL A 38 -7.24 1.58 14.90
C VAL A 38 -6.02 0.86 14.34
N SER A 39 -5.81 -0.42 14.69
CA SER A 39 -4.67 -1.21 14.19
C SER A 39 -4.69 -1.37 12.68
N LEU A 40 -5.87 -1.63 12.09
CA LEU A 40 -6.05 -1.68 10.64
C LEU A 40 -5.76 -0.33 9.98
N GLY A 41 -6.26 0.76 10.55
CA GLY A 41 -5.97 2.11 10.05
C GLY A 41 -4.49 2.46 10.06
N VAL A 42 -3.80 2.13 11.15
CA VAL A 42 -2.34 2.33 11.28
C VAL A 42 -1.60 1.45 10.26
N LEU A 43 -1.98 0.17 10.14
CA LEU A 43 -1.38 -0.76 9.19
C LEU A 43 -1.52 -0.26 7.73
N ILE A 44 -2.70 0.19 7.35
CA ILE A 44 -2.96 0.81 6.03
C ILE A 44 -2.11 2.08 5.86
N GLY A 45 -2.03 2.92 6.89
CA GLY A 45 -1.18 4.11 6.89
C GLY A 45 0.30 3.81 6.70
N VAL A 46 0.82 2.78 7.36
CA VAL A 46 2.22 2.36 7.20
C VAL A 46 2.48 1.95 5.75
N VAL A 47 1.65 1.09 5.18
CA VAL A 47 1.90 0.55 3.83
C VAL A 47 1.68 1.62 2.76
N PHE A 48 0.54 2.28 2.77
CA PHE A 48 0.13 3.20 1.71
C PHE A 48 0.53 4.67 1.97
N GLY A 49 0.78 5.05 3.22
CA GLY A 49 1.21 6.40 3.60
C GLY A 49 2.72 6.52 3.87
N VAL A 50 3.44 5.42 4.09
CA VAL A 50 4.89 5.42 4.33
C VAL A 50 5.65 4.60 3.30
N ILE A 51 5.46 3.28 3.26
CA ILE A 51 6.26 2.36 2.46
C ILE A 51 6.13 2.69 0.97
N TYR A 52 4.90 2.73 0.44
CA TYR A 52 4.68 3.01 -0.97
C TYR A 52 5.16 4.42 -1.35
N PRO A 53 4.76 5.52 -0.70
CA PRO A 53 5.26 6.85 -1.02
C PRO A 53 6.79 6.94 -0.98
N TYR A 54 7.43 6.24 -0.05
CA TYR A 54 8.88 6.12 -0.01
C TYR A 54 9.43 5.42 -1.26
N LEU A 55 8.95 4.21 -1.57
CA LEU A 55 9.39 3.43 -2.73
C LEU A 55 9.20 4.15 -4.07
N TRP A 56 8.11 4.89 -4.22
CA TRP A 56 7.76 5.57 -5.47
C TRP A 56 8.47 6.92 -5.66
N ARG A 57 8.70 7.68 -4.58
CA ARG A 57 9.16 9.09 -4.68
C ARG A 57 10.58 9.31 -4.18
N TYR A 58 11.07 8.48 -3.28
CA TYR A 58 12.30 8.75 -2.54
C TYR A 58 13.31 7.60 -2.60
N SER A 59 12.88 6.39 -2.97
CA SER A 59 13.78 5.25 -3.09
C SER A 59 14.83 5.47 -4.17
N THR A 60 16.08 5.27 -3.79
CA THR A 60 17.24 5.26 -4.69
C THR A 60 17.55 3.85 -5.18
N PHE A 61 16.79 2.84 -4.75
CA PHE A 61 17.00 1.46 -5.19
C PHE A 61 16.55 1.27 -6.64
N GLY A 62 17.20 0.33 -7.32
CA GLY A 62 16.77 -0.09 -8.65
C GLY A 62 15.35 -0.66 -8.65
N ALA A 63 14.67 -0.57 -9.80
CA ALA A 63 13.29 -1.05 -9.96
C ALA A 63 13.03 -2.49 -9.45
N PRO A 64 13.95 -3.47 -9.62
CA PRO A 64 13.73 -4.82 -9.08
C PRO A 64 13.56 -4.85 -7.56
N TRP A 65 14.36 -4.07 -6.83
CA TRP A 65 14.30 -4.02 -5.37
C TRP A 65 13.02 -3.34 -4.88
N ASN A 66 12.57 -2.26 -5.55
CA ASN A 66 11.31 -1.62 -5.20
C ASN A 66 10.12 -2.57 -5.41
N VAL A 67 10.12 -3.37 -6.47
CA VAL A 67 9.10 -4.41 -6.72
C VAL A 67 9.09 -5.46 -5.61
N VAL A 68 10.26 -5.96 -5.22
CA VAL A 68 10.39 -6.98 -4.16
C VAL A 68 9.87 -6.44 -2.83
N ILE A 69 10.32 -5.25 -2.41
CA ILE A 69 9.89 -4.64 -1.14
C ILE A 69 8.39 -4.35 -1.16
N SER A 70 7.86 -3.82 -2.26
CA SER A 70 6.42 -3.55 -2.41
C SER A 70 5.61 -4.84 -2.30
N THR A 71 6.08 -5.93 -2.94
CA THR A 71 5.38 -7.22 -2.92
C THR A 71 5.39 -7.85 -1.54
N ILE A 72 6.54 -7.92 -0.86
CA ILE A 72 6.64 -8.46 0.50
C ILE A 72 5.77 -7.65 1.46
N SER A 73 5.83 -6.31 1.36
CA SER A 73 5.01 -5.43 2.19
C SER A 73 3.52 -5.66 1.95
N ASN A 74 3.09 -5.87 0.70
CA ASN A 74 1.69 -6.11 0.38
C ASN A 74 1.20 -7.47 0.85
N ILE A 75 2.02 -8.52 0.77
CA ILE A 75 1.68 -9.86 1.25
C ILE A 75 1.55 -9.83 2.78
N GLY A 76 2.53 -9.23 3.47
CA GLY A 76 2.48 -9.03 4.92
C GLY A 76 1.25 -8.23 5.34
N PHE A 77 0.98 -7.13 4.63
CA PHE A 77 -0.22 -6.33 4.79
C PHE A 77 -1.50 -7.16 4.67
N GLN A 78 -1.66 -7.92 3.58
CA GLN A 78 -2.85 -8.72 3.32
C GLN A 78 -3.10 -9.75 4.43
N MET A 79 -2.06 -10.46 4.86
CA MET A 79 -2.18 -11.47 5.92
C MET A 79 -2.57 -10.84 7.26
N VAL A 80 -1.88 -9.78 7.68
CA VAL A 80 -2.13 -9.12 8.97
C VAL A 80 -3.50 -8.41 8.96
N ALA A 81 -3.84 -7.74 7.86
CA ALA A 81 -5.12 -7.04 7.73
C ALA A 81 -6.30 -8.02 7.76
N LEU A 82 -6.23 -9.13 7.03
CA LEU A 82 -7.29 -10.15 7.06
C LEU A 82 -7.43 -10.73 8.46
N ARG A 83 -6.32 -11.07 9.14
CA ARG A 83 -6.36 -11.63 10.48
C ARG A 83 -6.92 -10.65 11.52
N LEU A 84 -6.57 -9.36 11.43
CA LEU A 84 -7.13 -8.30 12.28
C LEU A 84 -8.61 -8.06 12.02
N TYR A 85 -9.05 -8.20 10.77
CA TYR A 85 -10.43 -8.00 10.38
C TYR A 85 -11.34 -9.17 10.81
N SER A 86 -10.98 -10.41 10.43
CA SER A 86 -11.71 -11.61 10.82
C SER A 86 -10.88 -12.87 10.62
N THR A 87 -10.83 -13.71 11.66
CA THR A 87 -10.14 -15.00 11.61
C THR A 87 -10.80 -15.96 10.62
N THR A 88 -12.13 -15.95 10.55
CA THR A 88 -12.89 -16.80 9.62
C THR A 88 -12.63 -16.41 8.16
N LEU A 89 -12.60 -15.10 7.87
CA LEU A 89 -12.27 -14.64 6.51
C LEU A 89 -10.81 -14.96 6.15
N PHE A 90 -9.89 -14.87 7.12
CA PHE A 90 -8.52 -15.29 6.91
C PHE A 90 -8.45 -16.78 6.51
N ASP A 91 -9.17 -17.66 7.21
CA ASP A 91 -9.15 -19.09 6.92
C ASP A 91 -9.71 -19.39 5.51
N VAL A 92 -10.77 -18.70 5.09
CA VAL A 92 -11.36 -18.83 3.74
C VAL A 92 -10.41 -18.32 2.64
N VAL A 93 -9.71 -17.21 2.87
CA VAL A 93 -8.83 -16.59 1.87
C VAL A 93 -7.43 -17.21 1.85
N SER A 94 -6.98 -17.79 2.96
CA SER A 94 -5.63 -18.34 3.13
C SER A 94 -5.18 -19.31 2.01
N PRO A 95 -6.03 -20.22 1.48
CA PRO A 95 -5.61 -21.14 0.42
C PRO A 95 -5.32 -20.43 -0.90
N TYR A 96 -5.92 -19.26 -1.11
CA TYR A 96 -5.76 -18.46 -2.32
C TYR A 96 -4.61 -17.45 -2.23
N LEU A 97 -3.95 -17.33 -1.06
CA LEU A 97 -2.89 -16.33 -0.83
C LEU A 97 -1.74 -16.48 -1.82
N LEU A 98 -1.40 -17.70 -2.23
CA LEU A 98 -0.33 -17.91 -3.22
C LEU A 98 -0.72 -17.31 -4.57
N GLY A 99 -1.96 -17.53 -5.02
CA GLY A 99 -2.48 -16.98 -6.27
C GLY A 99 -2.60 -15.46 -6.23
N THR A 100 -3.14 -14.88 -5.15
CA THR A 100 -3.26 -13.42 -5.00
C THR A 100 -1.88 -12.76 -4.88
N SER A 101 -0.92 -13.42 -4.24
CA SER A 101 0.47 -12.93 -4.13
C SER A 101 1.17 -12.91 -5.49
N LEU A 102 1.00 -13.96 -6.30
CA LEU A 102 1.58 -14.02 -7.64
C LEU A 102 0.98 -12.96 -8.56
N LEU A 103 -0.34 -12.78 -8.52
CA LEU A 103 -1.02 -11.71 -9.25
C LEU A 103 -0.52 -10.32 -8.82
N THR A 104 -0.38 -10.10 -7.51
CA THR A 104 0.18 -8.86 -6.94
C THR A 104 1.59 -8.59 -7.46
N PHE A 105 2.45 -9.61 -7.46
CA PHE A 105 3.82 -9.49 -7.95
C PHE A 105 3.86 -9.06 -9.42
N VAL A 106 3.08 -9.73 -10.28
CA VAL A 106 2.99 -9.38 -11.70
C VAL A 106 2.52 -7.94 -11.89
N MET A 107 1.49 -7.51 -11.14
CA MET A 107 1.02 -6.13 -11.19
C MET A 107 2.09 -5.14 -10.74
N HIS A 108 2.83 -5.41 -9.66
CA HIS A 108 3.94 -4.54 -9.25
C HIS A 108 5.00 -4.43 -10.35
N VAL A 109 5.41 -5.54 -10.97
CA VAL A 109 6.38 -5.52 -12.08
C VAL A 109 5.91 -4.58 -13.18
N ILE A 110 4.65 -4.73 -13.62
CA ILE A 110 4.07 -3.90 -14.68
C ILE A 110 4.08 -2.42 -14.28
N ILE A 111 3.51 -2.08 -13.12
CA ILE A 111 3.37 -0.69 -12.69
C ILE A 111 4.75 -0.04 -12.52
N PHE A 112 5.71 -0.71 -11.87
CA PHE A 112 7.07 -0.17 -11.69
C PHE A 112 7.80 0.02 -13.02
N TYR A 113 7.63 -0.90 -13.98
CA TYR A 113 8.21 -0.77 -15.31
C TYR A 113 7.68 0.47 -16.04
N TYR A 114 6.35 0.62 -16.11
CA TYR A 114 5.73 1.76 -16.80
C TYR A 114 6.04 3.08 -16.11
N TYR A 115 5.96 3.11 -14.79
CA TYR A 115 6.21 4.32 -14.00
C TYR A 115 7.66 4.81 -14.12
N THR A 116 8.64 3.89 -14.03
CA THR A 116 10.06 4.22 -14.19
C THR A 116 10.32 4.80 -15.59
N ARG A 117 9.72 4.19 -16.62
CA ARG A 117 9.84 4.70 -18.00
C ARG A 117 9.22 6.09 -18.16
N TYR A 118 8.09 6.35 -17.51
CA TYR A 118 7.45 7.67 -17.52
C TYR A 118 8.31 8.72 -16.81
N GLN A 119 8.83 8.43 -15.62
CA GLN A 119 9.69 9.34 -14.86
C GLN A 119 10.96 9.68 -15.61
N ASN A 120 11.62 8.69 -16.22
CA ASN A 120 12.83 8.91 -17.00
C ASN A 120 12.57 9.84 -18.20
N LYS A 121 11.45 9.66 -18.91
CA LYS A 121 11.07 10.56 -20.01
C LYS A 121 10.81 11.99 -19.52
N ARG A 122 10.13 12.14 -18.38
CA ARG A 122 9.84 13.46 -17.80
C ARG A 122 11.12 14.19 -17.41
N LEU A 123 12.04 13.49 -16.75
CA LEU A 123 13.33 14.05 -16.34
C LEU A 123 14.19 14.49 -17.55
N VAL A 124 14.23 13.68 -18.61
CA VAL A 124 14.93 14.05 -19.85
C VAL A 124 14.33 15.32 -20.48
N ASN A 125 13.00 15.45 -20.48
CA ASN A 125 12.34 16.64 -21.01
C ASN A 125 12.62 17.89 -20.16
N GLU A 126 12.56 17.78 -18.82
CA GLU A 126 12.88 18.87 -17.89
C GLU A 126 14.35 19.33 -18.07
N LEU A 127 15.29 18.40 -18.20
CA LEU A 127 16.70 18.70 -18.44
C LEU A 127 16.95 19.36 -19.80
N ASN A 128 16.26 18.90 -20.85
CA ASN A 128 16.38 19.48 -22.19
C ASN A 128 15.74 20.87 -22.30
N GLN A 129 14.71 21.16 -21.51
CA GLN A 129 14.12 22.51 -21.44
C GLN A 129 15.03 23.49 -20.71
N ASN A 130 15.68 23.08 -19.62
CA ASN A 130 16.61 23.94 -18.87
C ASN A 130 17.97 24.17 -19.56
N ARG A 131 18.28 23.43 -20.63
CA ARG A 131 19.50 23.57 -21.43
C ARG A 131 19.34 24.53 -22.61
N LYS A 132 18.10 24.87 -22.99
CA LYS A 132 17.80 25.87 -24.03
C LYS A 132 17.71 27.27 -23.42
#